data_AF-A0A8I1WAI1-F1
#
_entry.id   AF-A0A8I1WAI1-F1
#
_cell.length_a   1.000
_cell.length_b   1.000
_cell.length_c   1.000
_cell.angle_alpha   90.00
_cell.angle_beta   90.00
_cell.angle_gamma   90.00
#
_symmetry.space_group_name_H-M   'P 1'
#
loop_
_entity.id
_entity.type
_entity.pdbx_description
1 polymer ?
#
loop_
_entity_poly.entity_id
_entity_poly.type
_entity_poly.pdbx_seq_one_letter_code
_entity_poly.pdbx_strand_id
1 'polypeptide(L)'
;ILHDFLRNYLEEDLSIRFRPSYFPFTEPAAGVEVLGKNGKWLEVLGCGMVQPSVLRNVGIDPEVYSGFAFGMGVERLTMLRYGVTDLRSFFENDMLFLKQFK
;
A
#
# COMPACT_ATOMS: atom_id res chain seq x y z
N ILE A 1 10.16 -8.16 -0.27
CA ILE A 1 8.97 -7.97 0.59
C ILE A 1 7.84 -7.25 -0.14
N LEU A 2 7.84 -5.91 -0.26
CA LEU A 2 6.68 -5.19 -0.83
C LEU A 2 6.42 -5.51 -2.31
N HIS A 3 7.48 -5.68 -3.09
CA HIS A 3 7.40 -6.13 -4.48
C HIS A 3 6.75 -7.52 -4.57
N ASP A 4 7.20 -8.46 -3.73
CA ASP A 4 6.66 -9.83 -3.72
C ASP A 4 5.21 -9.84 -3.22
N PHE A 5 4.88 -9.04 -2.21
CA PHE A 5 3.52 -8.86 -1.71
C PHE A 5 2.58 -8.39 -2.83
N LEU A 6 2.94 -7.33 -3.56
CA LEU A 6 2.10 -6.79 -4.63
C LEU A 6 1.93 -7.77 -5.79
N ARG A 7 3.02 -8.46 -6.19
CA ARG A 7 2.96 -9.50 -7.23
C ARG A 7 2.06 -10.67 -6.82
N ASN A 8 2.17 -11.14 -5.58
CA ASN A 8 1.33 -12.23 -5.10
C ASN A 8 -0.13 -11.80 -4.90
N TYR A 9 -0.38 -10.60 -4.39
CA TYR A 9 -1.74 -10.12 -4.14
C TYR A 9 -2.51 -9.87 -5.44
N LEU A 10 -1.87 -9.28 -6.44
CA LEU A 10 -2.51 -8.96 -7.71
C LEU A 10 -2.46 -10.13 -8.72
N GLU A 11 -1.61 -11.14 -8.48
CA GLU A 11 -1.34 -12.30 -9.36
C GLU A 11 -1.04 -11.91 -10.81
N GLU A 12 -0.50 -10.70 -11.01
CA GLU A 12 -0.11 -10.16 -12.30
C GLU A 12 1.36 -9.71 -12.21
N ASP A 13 2.09 -9.82 -13.32
CA ASP A 13 3.43 -9.23 -13.43
C ASP A 13 3.31 -7.72 -13.69
N LEU A 14 3.09 -6.97 -12.61
CA LEU A 14 2.86 -5.54 -12.67
C LEU A 14 4.17 -4.76 -12.61
N SER A 15 4.24 -3.69 -13.42
CA SER A 15 5.27 -2.68 -13.29
C SER A 15 5.04 -1.90 -11.99
N ILE A 16 5.95 -2.09 -11.03
CA ILE A 16 5.97 -1.43 -9.73
C ILE A 16 7.12 -0.41 -9.72
N ARG A 17 6.90 0.79 -9.17
CA ARG A 17 7.97 1.75 -8.92
C ARG A 17 7.92 2.32 -7.51
N PHE A 18 9.10 2.62 -6.97
CA PHE A 18 9.26 3.34 -5.72
C PHE A 18 9.56 4.80 -6.05
N ARG A 19 8.75 5.71 -5.51
CA ARG A 19 8.93 7.16 -5.67
C ARG A 19 9.27 7.75 -4.31
N PRO A 20 10.31 8.59 -4.17
CA PRO A 20 10.57 9.30 -2.93
C PRO A 20 9.32 10.03 -2.43
N SER A 21 9.03 9.89 -1.15
CA SER A 21 7.90 10.52 -0.48
C SER A 21 8.33 11.05 0.89
N TYR A 22 7.39 11.61 1.63
CA TYR A 22 7.62 12.10 2.98
C TYR A 22 6.50 11.59 3.91
N PHE A 23 6.90 10.90 4.98
CA PHE A 23 6.03 10.58 6.10
C PHE A 23 6.77 10.94 7.39
N PRO A 24 6.17 11.69 8.34
CA PRO A 24 6.87 12.18 9.54
C PRO A 24 7.46 11.08 10.44
N PHE A 25 7.02 9.84 10.27
CA PHE A 25 7.43 8.68 11.07
C PHE A 25 8.38 7.73 10.32
N THR A 26 8.77 8.04 9.07
CA THR A 26 9.75 7.25 8.32
C THR A 26 10.80 8.09 7.58
N GLU A 27 12.05 7.64 7.59
CA GLU A 27 13.17 8.29 6.91
C GLU A 27 14.30 7.26 6.62
N PRO A 28 14.62 6.96 5.34
CA PRO A 28 13.98 7.44 4.11
C PRO A 28 12.56 6.88 3.89
N ALA A 29 11.73 7.66 3.21
CA ALA A 29 10.35 7.35 2.87
C ALA A 29 10.12 7.23 1.35
N ALA A 30 9.23 6.31 0.96
CA ALA A 30 8.86 6.08 -0.43
C ALA A 30 7.36 5.77 -0.56
N GLY A 31 6.74 6.31 -1.59
CA GLY A 31 5.46 5.83 -2.11
C GLY A 31 5.71 4.71 -3.13
N VAL A 32 4.81 3.75 -3.19
CA VAL A 32 4.85 2.66 -4.16
C VAL A 32 3.64 2.78 -5.06
N GLU A 33 3.94 2.78 -6.35
CA GLU A 33 2.96 2.97 -7.41
C GLU A 33 2.99 1.76 -8.34
N VAL A 34 1.81 1.36 -8.83
CA VAL A 34 1.65 0.32 -9.86
C VAL A 34 1.14 0.93 -11.15
N LEU A 35 1.58 0.40 -12.29
CA LEU A 35 1.04 0.79 -13.57
C LEU A 35 -0.34 0.15 -13.78
N GLY A 36 -1.39 0.97 -13.75
CA GLY A 36 -2.74 0.50 -14.04
C GLY A 36 -2.93 0.12 -15.51
N LYS A 37 -3.97 -0.66 -15.80
CA LYS A 37 -4.34 -1.09 -17.16
C LYS A 37 -4.62 0.08 -18.13
N ASN A 38 -4.91 1.27 -17.60
CA ASN A 38 -5.07 2.51 -18.35
C ASN A 38 -3.73 3.23 -18.67
N GLY A 39 -2.58 2.62 -18.37
CA GLY A 39 -1.26 3.18 -18.60
C GLY A 39 -0.86 4.29 -17.61
N LYS A 40 -1.61 4.50 -16.53
CA LYS A 40 -1.30 5.52 -15.51
C LYS A 40 -0.75 4.88 -14.25
N TRP A 41 0.22 5.55 -13.63
CA TRP A 41 0.73 5.17 -12.32
C TRP A 41 -0.28 5.49 -11.23
N LEU A 42 -0.55 4.51 -10.38
CA LEU A 42 -1.49 4.63 -9.27
C LEU A 42 -0.76 4.31 -7.97
N GLU A 43 -0.81 5.22 -7.01
CA GLU A 43 -0.32 4.97 -5.66
C GLU A 43 -1.16 3.87 -4.99
N VAL A 44 -0.49 2.90 -4.39
CA VAL A 44 -1.12 1.74 -3.73
C VAL A 44 -0.70 1.58 -2.28
N LEU A 45 0.54 1.97 -1.93
CA LEU A 45 1.04 1.91 -0.57
C LEU A 45 2.14 2.94 -0.33
N GLY A 46 2.29 3.36 0.92
CA GLY A 46 3.43 4.13 1.41
C GLY A 46 4.32 3.25 2.27
N CYS A 47 5.63 3.45 2.24
CA CYS A 47 6.58 2.71 3.06
C CYS A 47 7.80 3.56 3.44
N GLY A 48 8.57 3.09 4.41
CA GLY A 48 9.87 3.68 4.72
C GLY A 48 10.52 3.04 5.93
N MET A 49 11.78 3.41 6.17
CA MET A 49 12.51 3.02 7.39
C MET A 49 11.97 3.82 8.56
N VAL A 50 11.68 3.18 9.70
CA VAL A 50 11.10 3.87 10.87
C VAL A 50 12.08 4.91 11.38
N GLN A 51 11.61 6.14 11.60
CA GLN A 51 12.46 7.23 12.06
C GLN A 51 13.00 6.94 13.49
N PRO A 52 14.28 7.22 13.79
CA PRO A 52 14.86 6.94 15.11
C PRO A 52 14.12 7.59 16.30
N SER A 53 13.51 8.77 16.09
CA SER A 53 12.66 9.44 17.08
C SER A 53 11.44 8.60 17.48
N VAL A 54 10.82 7.91 16.52
CA VAL A 54 9.66 7.05 16.74
C VAL A 54 10.05 5.84 17.58
N LEU A 55 11.18 5.20 17.27
CA LEU A 55 11.70 4.06 18.04
C LEU A 55 12.03 4.47 19.48
N ARG A 56 12.73 5.60 19.66
CA ARG A 56 13.05 6.12 21.01
C ARG A 56 11.80 6.42 21.83
N ASN A 57 10.77 6.97 21.22
CA ASN A 57 9.52 7.30 21.92
C ASN A 57 8.77 6.07 22.48
N VAL A 58 9.05 4.87 21.97
CA VAL A 58 8.48 3.60 22.46
C VAL A 58 9.49 2.74 23.22
N GLY A 59 10.66 3.29 23.59
CA GLY A 59 11.67 2.59 24.38
C GLY A 59 12.54 1.61 23.59
N ILE A 60 12.62 1.75 22.27
CA ILE A 60 13.47 0.93 21.39
C ILE A 60 14.72 1.75 21.01
N ASP A 61 15.90 1.19 21.25
CA ASP A 61 17.18 1.83 20.89
C ASP A 61 17.44 1.73 19.36
N PRO A 62 17.46 2.85 18.61
CA PRO A 62 17.68 2.84 17.17
C PRO A 62 19.12 2.53 16.75
N GLU A 63 20.10 2.57 17.66
CA GLU A 63 21.48 2.14 17.36
C GLU A 63 21.61 0.62 17.36
N VAL A 64 20.69 -0.09 18.03
CA VAL A 64 20.65 -1.56 18.09
C VAL A 64 19.61 -2.13 17.13
N TYR A 65 18.46 -1.46 17.00
CA TYR A 65 17.33 -1.95 16.22
C TYR A 65 16.94 -0.98 15.10
N SER A 66 16.67 -1.54 13.93
CA SER A 66 16.06 -0.83 12.82
C SER A 66 14.80 -1.58 12.36
N GLY A 67 13.91 -0.87 11.68
CA GLY A 67 12.69 -1.45 11.15
C GLY A 67 12.19 -0.65 9.96
N PHE A 68 11.29 -1.27 9.19
CA PHE A 68 10.55 -0.58 8.15
C PHE A 68 9.05 -0.70 8.46
N ALA A 69 8.29 0.30 8.03
CA ALA A 69 6.84 0.29 8.11
C ALA A 69 6.26 0.55 6.72
N PHE A 70 5.05 0.04 6.48
CA PHE A 70 4.27 0.35 5.30
C PHE A 70 2.79 0.42 5.63
N GLY A 71 2.04 1.17 4.85
CA GLY A 71 0.60 1.34 4.96
C GLY A 71 -0.05 1.28 3.59
N MET A 72 -1.24 0.70 3.51
CA MET A 72 -1.98 0.51 2.27
C MET A 72 -3.47 0.75 2.49
N GLY A 73 -4.15 1.24 1.45
CA GLY A 73 -5.61 1.31 1.44
C GLY A 73 -6.19 -0.01 0.95
N VAL A 74 -6.95 -0.70 1.81
CA VAL A 74 -7.55 -1.99 1.48
C VAL A 74 -8.53 -1.85 0.31
N GLU A 75 -9.36 -0.81 0.33
CA GLU A 75 -10.35 -0.53 -0.71
C GLU A 75 -9.67 -0.32 -2.07
N ARG A 76 -8.55 0.42 -2.09
CA ARG A 76 -7.79 0.69 -3.31
C ARG A 76 -7.23 -0.59 -3.92
N LEU A 77 -6.67 -1.46 -3.09
CA LEU A 77 -6.15 -2.76 -3.53
C LEU A 77 -7.27 -3.68 -4.00
N THR A 78 -8.42 -3.71 -3.31
CA THR A 78 -9.61 -4.47 -3.73
C THR A 78 -10.15 -3.97 -5.08
N MET A 79 -10.20 -2.66 -5.30
CA MET A 79 -10.59 -2.09 -6.60
C MET A 79 -9.67 -2.55 -7.73
N LEU A 80 -8.36 -2.56 -7.51
CA LEU A 80 -7.40 -3.02 -8.51
C LEU A 80 -7.52 -4.52 -8.77
N ARG A 81 -7.69 -5.33 -7.73
CA ARG A 81 -7.76 -6.78 -7.83
C ARG A 81 -9.02 -7.26 -8.56
N TYR A 82 -10.17 -6.67 -8.24
CA TYR A 82 -11.46 -7.12 -8.77
C TYR A 82 -12.06 -6.20 -9.85
N GLY A 83 -11.37 -5.12 -10.21
CA GLY A 83 -11.83 -4.17 -11.23
C GLY A 83 -13.04 -3.32 -10.80
N VAL A 84 -13.20 -3.08 -9.49
CA VAL A 84 -14.25 -2.18 -8.98
C VAL A 84 -13.91 -0.74 -9.33
N THR A 85 -14.82 -0.05 -10.02
CA THR A 85 -14.59 1.30 -10.55
C THR A 85 -14.94 2.41 -9.57
N ASP A 86 -15.86 2.17 -8.64
CA ASP A 86 -16.35 3.14 -7.67
C ASP A 86 -16.14 2.66 -6.23
N LEU A 87 -15.43 3.46 -5.43
CA LEU A 87 -15.15 3.17 -4.03
C LEU A 87 -16.42 3.22 -3.17
N ARG A 88 -17.45 3.98 -3.57
CA ARG A 88 -18.71 4.11 -2.83
C ARG A 88 -19.48 2.80 -2.76
N SER A 89 -19.32 1.94 -3.77
CA SER A 89 -19.98 0.64 -3.84
C SER A 89 -19.64 -0.28 -2.66
N PHE A 90 -18.47 -0.10 -2.02
CA PHE A 90 -18.12 -0.82 -0.79
C PHE A 90 -18.94 -0.38 0.43
N PHE A 91 -19.47 0.85 0.44
CA PHE A 91 -20.20 1.43 1.57
C PHE A 91 -21.72 1.44 1.38
N GLU A 92 -22.19 1.34 0.13
CA GLU A 92 -23.62 1.28 -0.21
C GLU A 92 -24.28 -0.05 0.22
N ASN A 93 -23.48 -1.12 0.40
CA ASN A 93 -23.95 -2.46 0.78
C ASN A 93 -25.04 -3.02 -0.16
N ASP A 94 -24.95 -2.71 -1.46
CA ASP A 94 -25.85 -3.26 -2.46
C ASP A 94 -25.72 -4.79 -2.55
N MET A 95 -26.83 -5.50 -2.36
CA MET A 95 -26.83 -6.97 -2.30
C MET A 95 -26.46 -7.63 -3.63
N LEU A 96 -26.68 -6.98 -4.78
CA LEU A 96 -26.27 -7.47 -6.09
C LEU A 96 -24.77 -7.29 -6.30
N PHE A 97 -24.19 -6.19 -5.82
CA PHE A 97 -22.74 -5.99 -5.78
C PHE A 97 -22.06 -7.05 -4.89
N LEU A 98 -22.50 -7.18 -3.63
CA LEU A 98 -21.87 -8.08 -2.66
C LEU A 98 -21.91 -9.56 -3.10
N LYS A 99 -22.97 -9.98 -3.81
CA LYS A 99 -23.09 -11.35 -4.34
C LYS A 99 -22.04 -11.73 -5.37
N GLN A 100 -21.37 -10.76 -6.00
CA GLN A 100 -20.33 -11.01 -7.01
C GLN A 100 -19.03 -11.55 -6.39
N PHE A 101 -18.85 -11.41 -5.07
CA PHE A 101 -17.62 -11.75 -4.34
C PHE A 101 -17.80 -12.95 -3.39
N LYS A 102 -18.73 -13.85 -3.73
CA LYS A 102 -18.94 -15.09 -2.97
C LYS A 102 -17.85 -16.13 -3.20
#